data_AF-A0A2V8IQA5-F1
#
_entry.id   AF-A0A2V8IQA5-F1
#
_cell.length_a   1.000
_cell.length_b   1.000
_cell.length_c   1.000
_cell.angle_alpha   90.00
_cell.angle_beta   90.00
_cell.angle_gamma   90.00
#
_symmetry.space_group_name_H-M   'P 1'
#
loop_
_entity.id
_entity.type
_entity.pdbx_description
1 polymer ?
#
loop_
_entity_poly.entity_id
_entity_poly.type
_entity_poly.pdbx_seq_one_letter_code
_entity_poly.pdbx_strand_id
1 'polypeptide(L)' 'MSLARRRRMNRDELDGKTDQVKGRAKQAWGHITNNERLHDEGTADEAAGNVQEGFGKARRKVGETLDDIADQIKE' A
#
# COMPACT_ATOMS: atom_id res chain seq x y z
N MET A 1 2.79 -26.23 19.01
CA MET A 1 2.93 -24.76 19.07
C MET A 1 3.20 -24.25 17.65
N SER A 2 2.16 -24.02 16.85
CA SER A 2 2.34 -23.40 15.53
C SER A 2 2.41 -21.89 15.74
N LEU A 3 3.55 -21.33 15.36
CA LEU A 3 3.89 -19.93 15.48
C LEU A 3 2.82 -19.10 14.76
N ALA A 4 2.14 -18.23 15.53
CA ALA A 4 1.34 -17.14 15.01
C ALA A 4 2.16 -16.41 13.93
N ARG A 5 1.86 -16.73 12.66
CA ARG A 5 2.53 -16.18 11.49
C ARG A 5 2.23 -14.69 11.50
N ARG A 6 3.23 -13.91 11.94
CA ARG A 6 3.11 -12.47 12.18
C ARG A 6 2.64 -11.82 10.89
N ARG A 7 1.39 -11.34 10.86
CA ARG A 7 0.79 -10.50 9.81
C ARG A 7 1.72 -9.33 9.52
N ARG A 8 2.65 -9.48 8.58
CA ARG A 8 3.59 -8.43 8.18
C ARG A 8 3.05 -7.81 6.90
N MET A 9 2.80 -6.51 6.93
CA MET A 9 2.53 -5.71 5.74
C MET A 9 3.65 -5.99 4.72
N ASN A 10 3.29 -6.27 3.47
CA ASN A 10 4.28 -6.50 2.43
C ASN A 10 4.91 -5.16 2.00
N ARG A 11 6.04 -5.24 1.29
CA ARG A 11 6.77 -4.04 0.84
C ARG A 11 5.91 -3.16 -0.06
N ASP A 12 5.12 -3.77 -0.93
CA ASP A 12 4.22 -3.05 -1.85
C ASP A 12 3.23 -2.14 -1.09
N GLU A 13 2.66 -2.61 0.02
CA GLU A 13 1.77 -1.80 0.87
C GLU A 13 2.48 -0.71 1.67
N LEU A 14 3.74 -0.95 2.07
CA LEU A 14 4.57 0.06 2.73
C LEU A 14 4.98 1.18 1.77
N ASP A 15 5.42 0.80 0.58
CA ASP A 15 5.84 1.72 -0.48
C ASP A 15 4.64 2.54 -0.96
N GLY A 16 3.49 1.90 -1.22
CA GLY A 16 2.26 2.60 -1.60
C GLY A 16 1.79 3.62 -0.56
N LYS A 17 1.90 3.32 0.74
CA LYS A 17 1.60 4.30 1.80
C LYS A 17 2.60 5.46 1.83
N THR A 18 3.86 5.20 1.54
CA THR A 18 4.89 6.23 1.49
C THR A 18 4.61 7.21 0.36
N ASP A 19 4.22 6.70 -0.81
CA ASP A 19 3.84 7.54 -1.96
C ASP A 19 2.56 8.35 -1.70
N GLN A 20 1.58 7.79 -1.00
CA GLN A 20 0.40 8.55 -0.55
C GLN A 20 0.78 9.72 0.36
N VAL A 21 1.65 9.50 1.34
CA VAL A 21 2.10 10.56 2.25
C VAL A 21 2.88 11.64 1.50
N LYS A 22 3.77 11.24 0.60
CA LYS A 22 4.54 12.15 -0.26
C LYS A 22 3.63 12.97 -1.16
N GLY A 23 2.61 12.34 -1.75
CA GLY A 23 1.62 12.99 -2.60
C GLY A 23 0.85 14.08 -1.85
N ARG A 24 0.34 13.76 -0.65
CA ARG A 24 -0.34 14.73 0.21
C ARG A 24 0.55 15.89 0.63
N ALA A 25 1.82 15.61 0.93
CA ALA A 25 2.78 16.66 1.26
C ALA A 25 3.01 17.62 0.07
N LYS A 26 3.15 17.08 -1.15
CA LYS A 26 3.27 17.88 -2.38
C LYS A 26 2.00 18.69 -2.66
N GLN A 27 0.82 18.11 -2.50
CA GLN A 27 -0.47 18.82 -2.63
C GLN A 27 -0.56 20.00 -1.67
N ALA A 28 -0.28 19.77 -0.40
CA ALA A 28 -0.31 20.82 0.62
C ALA A 28 0.71 21.93 0.34
N TRP A 29 1.93 21.56 -0.05
CA TRP A 29 2.98 22.54 -0.37
C TRP A 29 2.67 23.32 -1.65
N GLY A 30 2.13 22.65 -2.67
CA GLY A 30 1.66 23.28 -3.91
C GLY A 30 0.58 24.30 -3.63
N HIS A 31 -0.40 23.96 -2.79
CA HIS A 31 -1.46 24.88 -2.38
C HIS A 31 -0.90 26.10 -1.62
N ILE A 32 0.02 25.90 -0.66
CA ILE A 32 0.64 26.99 0.10
C ILE A 32 1.44 27.94 -0.81
N THR A 33 2.12 27.39 -1.81
CA THR A 33 3.00 28.16 -2.72
C THR A 33 2.31 28.63 -4.00
N ASN A 34 1.00 28.40 -4.15
CA ASN A 34 0.23 28.62 -5.40
C ASN A 34 0.90 27.97 -6.63
N ASN A 35 1.45 26.77 -6.44
CA ASN A 35 2.08 25.99 -7.50
C ASN A 35 1.19 24.80 -7.89
N GLU A 36 0.35 25.02 -8.90
CA GLU A 36 -0.59 24.02 -9.43
C GLU A 36 0.12 22.75 -9.90
N ARG A 37 1.28 22.88 -10.55
CA ARG A 37 2.05 21.72 -11.03
C ARG A 37 2.47 20.81 -9.88
N LEU A 38 2.94 21.39 -8.77
CA LEU A 38 3.34 20.62 -7.59
C LEU A 38 2.15 19.94 -6.92
N HIS A 39 0.98 20.60 -6.93
CA HIS A 39 -0.25 20.02 -6.44
C HIS A 39 -0.68 18.80 -7.29
N ASP A 40 -0.64 18.93 -8.61
CA ASP A 40 -1.03 17.87 -9.53
C ASP A 40 -0.07 16.67 -9.47
N GLU A 41 1.24 16.92 -9.36
CA GLU A 41 2.21 15.87 -9.09
C GLU A 41 1.90 15.12 -7.79
N GLY A 42 1.50 15.85 -6.74
CA GLY A 42 1.11 15.23 -5.48
C GLY A 42 -0.17 14.39 -5.60
N THR A 43 -1.10 14.77 -6.46
CA THR A 43 -2.31 14.00 -6.74
C THR A 43 -1.98 12.71 -7.49
N ALA A 44 -1.07 12.78 -8.47
CA ALA A 44 -0.59 11.62 -9.20
C ALA A 44 0.16 10.62 -8.30
N ASP A 45 1.05 11.12 -7.44
CA ASP A 45 1.80 10.29 -6.47
C ASP A 45 0.84 9.58 -5.49
N GLU A 46 -0.19 10.28 -4.98
CA GLU A 46 -1.19 9.67 -4.10
C GLU A 46 -2.02 8.59 -4.81
N ALA A 47 -2.46 8.86 -6.05
CA ALA A 47 -3.20 7.89 -6.85
C ALA A 47 -2.36 6.62 -7.14
N ALA A 48 -1.10 6.78 -7.52
CA ALA A 48 -0.18 5.66 -7.74
C ALA A 48 0.00 4.82 -6.46
N GLY A 49 0.22 5.47 -5.32
CA GLY A 49 0.36 4.80 -4.02
C GLY A 49 -0.90 4.02 -3.60
N ASN A 50 -2.09 4.55 -3.89
CA ASN A 50 -3.36 3.85 -3.64
C ASN A 50 -3.50 2.56 -4.48
N VAL A 51 -3.11 2.63 -5.76
CA VAL A 51 -3.15 1.45 -6.65
C VAL A 51 -2.17 0.38 -6.17
N GLN A 52 -0.94 0.78 -5.82
CA GLN A 52 0.09 -0.14 -5.35
C GLN A 52 -0.29 -0.81 -4.02
N GLU A 53 -0.86 -0.05 -3.06
CA GLU A 53 -1.37 -0.60 -1.81
C GLU A 53 -2.52 -1.59 -2.06
N GLY A 54 -3.44 -1.27 -2.98
CA GLY A 54 -4.54 -2.15 -3.35
C GLY A 54 -4.05 -3.48 -3.93
N PHE A 55 -3.06 -3.43 -4.81
CA PHE A 55 -2.45 -4.62 -5.40
C PHE A 55 -1.71 -5.48 -4.37
N GLY A 56 -0.93 -4.84 -3.49
CA GLY A 56 -0.24 -5.52 -2.38
C GLY A 56 -1.23 -6.23 -1.44
N LYS A 57 -2.34 -5.55 -1.09
CA LYS A 57 -3.41 -6.14 -0.27
C LYS A 57 -4.04 -7.36 -0.94
N ALA A 58 -4.33 -7.28 -2.23
CA ALA A 58 -4.91 -8.38 -2.98
C ALA A 58 -3.96 -9.59 -3.00
N ARG A 59 -2.68 -9.39 -3.31
CA ARG A 59 -1.67 -10.45 -3.28
C ARG A 59 -1.56 -11.12 -1.91
N ARG A 60 -1.53 -10.34 -0.84
CA ARG A 60 -1.50 -10.89 0.53
C ARG A 60 -2.72 -11.75 0.81
N LYS A 61 -3.93 -11.25 0.51
CA LYS A 61 -5.18 -11.98 0.78
C LYS A 61 -5.26 -13.30 0.03
N VAL A 62 -4.79 -13.32 -1.22
CA VAL A 62 -4.67 -14.57 -2.01
C VAL A 62 -3.69 -15.53 -1.35
N GLY A 63 -2.51 -15.05 -0.96
CA GLY A 63 -1.51 -15.86 -0.26
C GLY A 63 -2.03 -16.44 1.06
N GLU A 64 -2.73 -15.64 1.86
CA GLU A 64 -3.38 -16.08 3.12
C GLU A 64 -4.40 -17.19 2.86
N THR A 65 -5.21 -17.06 1.81
CA THR A 65 -6.24 -18.07 1.47
C THR A 65 -5.60 -19.40 1.05
N LEU A 66 -4.49 -19.35 0.29
CA LEU A 66 -3.77 -20.54 -0.14
C LEU A 66 -3.06 -21.22 1.04
N ASP A 67 -2.45 -20.44 1.93
CA ASP A 67 -1.81 -20.94 3.15
C ASP A 67 -2.85 -21.64 4.06
N ASP A 68 -4.03 -21.03 4.26
CA ASP A 68 -5.10 -21.61 5.08
C ASP A 68 -5.59 -22.96 4.52
N ILE A 69 -5.76 -23.06 3.19
CA ILE A 69 -6.14 -24.31 2.53
C ILE A 69 -5.04 -25.37 2.66
N ALA A 70 -3.78 -24.98 2.48
CA ALA A 70 -2.64 -25.89 2.58
C ALA A 70 -2.50 -26.45 4.01
N ASP A 71 -2.74 -25.62 5.03
CA ASP A 71 -2.73 -26.05 6.43
C ASP A 71 -3.89 -27.01 6.73
N GLN A 72 -5.08 -26.82 6.14
CA GLN A 72 -6.22 -27.75 6.29
C GLN A 72 -6.03 -29.12 5.64
N ILE A 73 -5.34 -29.22 4.50
CA ILE A 73 -5.08 -30.49 3.81
C ILE A 73 -4.00 -31.33 4.52
N LYS A 74 -3.17 -30.67 5.34
CA LYS A 74 -2.03 -31.30 6.02
C LYS A 74 -2.42 -31.92 7.37
N GLU A 75 -3.62 -31.65 7.87
CA GLU A 75 -4.29 -32.41 8.94
C GLU A 75 -5.06 -33.62 8.36
#